data_AF-A0A950PTX2-F1
#
_entry.id   AF-A0A950PTX2-F1
#
_cell.length_a   1.000
_cell.length_b   1.000
_cell.length_c   1.000
_cell.angle_alpha   90.00
_cell.angle_beta   90.00
_cell.angle_gamma   90.00
#
_symmetry.space_group_name_H-M   'P 1'
#
loop_
_entity.id
_entity.type
_entity.pdbx_description
1 polymer ?
#
loop_
_entity_poly.entity_id
_entity_poly.type
_entity_poly.pdbx_seq_one_letter_code
_entity_poly.pdbx_strand_id
1 'polypeptide(L)'
;MLAALANAVQNAMTQGSGYLAAGLASAGSLLVLAAVLAMAGRRSGRVERLVEGSPTLLAFDGRPIRQHMRAEGVTTDQLEAAVREHGLSGLDQVLAATLEVDGTISIVDRSAAHRRHKRALAAAFWSPRSPVSHVEGGRRAKARAALARAYRRR
;
A
#
# COMPACT_ATOMS: atom_id res chain seq x y z
N MET A 1 3.56 5.29 -21.47
CA MET A 1 3.59 6.69 -21.98
C MET A 1 4.97 7.34 -21.83
N LEU A 2 5.62 7.28 -20.65
CA LEU A 2 7.00 7.78 -20.45
C LEU A 2 8.02 7.18 -21.43
N ALA A 3 7.92 5.88 -21.74
CA ALA A 3 8.81 5.22 -22.70
C ALA A 3 8.65 5.74 -24.16
N ALA A 4 7.44 6.17 -24.55
CA ALA A 4 7.20 6.73 -25.88
C ALA A 4 7.77 8.16 -26.00
N LEU A 5 7.66 8.94 -24.92
CA LEU A 5 8.29 10.25 -24.77
C LEU A 5 9.83 10.14 -24.83
N ALA A 6 10.41 9.14 -24.17
CA ALA A 6 11.85 8.86 -24.22
C ALA A 6 12.33 8.55 -25.64
N ASN A 7 11.60 7.73 -26.40
CA ASN A 7 11.96 7.42 -27.79
C ASN A 7 11.86 8.63 -28.73
N ALA A 8 10.87 9.50 -28.55
CA ALA A 8 10.76 10.73 -29.33
C ALA A 8 11.93 11.69 -29.07
N VAL A 9 12.36 11.80 -27.80
CA VAL A 9 13.54 12.59 -27.41
C VAL A 9 14.83 11.97 -27.93
N GLN A 10 14.98 10.64 -27.83
CA GLN A 10 16.12 9.91 -28.37
C GLN A 10 16.29 10.13 -29.89
N ASN A 11 15.17 10.14 -30.62
CA ASN A 11 15.13 10.40 -32.06
C ASN A 11 15.48 11.86 -32.40
N ALA A 12 15.06 12.81 -31.57
CA ALA A 12 15.42 14.22 -31.72
C ALA A 12 16.92 14.48 -31.43
N MET A 13 17.50 13.77 -30.46
CA MET A 13 18.91 13.88 -30.09
C MET A 13 19.86 13.29 -31.14
N THR A 14 19.39 12.34 -31.97
CA THR A 14 20.25 11.58 -32.90
C THR A 14 20.22 12.07 -34.35
N GLN A 15 19.30 12.96 -34.76
CA GLN A 15 19.14 13.38 -36.16
C GLN A 15 19.82 14.71 -36.56
N GLY A 16 20.56 15.42 -35.69
CA GLY A 16 21.14 16.69 -36.11
C GLY A 16 22.30 17.21 -35.26
N SER A 17 23.51 16.94 -35.74
CA SER A 17 24.73 17.75 -35.64
C SER A 17 25.02 18.47 -34.30
N GLY A 18 25.97 17.96 -33.51
CA GLY A 18 26.90 18.70 -32.63
C GLY A 18 26.56 20.10 -32.06
N TYR A 19 25.47 20.27 -31.30
CA TYR A 19 25.23 21.52 -30.55
C TYR A 19 24.99 21.24 -29.07
N LEU A 20 26.03 21.38 -28.25
CA LEU A 20 25.93 21.50 -26.78
C LEU A 20 24.82 22.49 -26.37
N ALA A 21 24.69 23.58 -27.13
CA ALA A 21 23.63 24.58 -26.96
C ALA A 21 22.22 24.00 -27.18
N ALA A 22 22.01 23.11 -28.14
CA ALA A 22 20.72 22.46 -28.35
C ALA A 22 20.40 21.48 -27.22
N GLY A 23 21.40 20.74 -26.71
CA GLY A 23 21.26 19.88 -25.54
C GLY A 23 20.91 20.66 -24.27
N LEU A 24 21.60 21.78 -24.02
CA LEU A 24 21.31 22.69 -22.91
C LEU A 24 19.92 23.36 -23.05
N ALA A 25 19.55 23.78 -24.26
CA ALA A 25 18.25 24.38 -24.52
C ALA A 25 17.10 23.39 -24.31
N SER A 26 17.27 22.13 -24.75
CA SER A 26 16.26 21.08 -24.56
C SER A 26 16.19 20.60 -23.11
N ALA A 27 17.33 20.42 -22.41
CA ALA A 27 17.35 20.14 -20.98
C ALA A 27 16.70 21.26 -20.16
N GLY A 28 17.02 22.52 -20.48
CA GLY A 28 16.40 23.70 -19.87
C GLY A 28 14.89 23.76 -20.12
N SER A 29 14.46 23.47 -21.35
CA SER A 29 13.03 23.44 -21.71
C SER A 29 12.27 22.36 -20.96
N LEU A 30 12.86 21.17 -20.82
CA LEU A 30 12.29 20.08 -20.02
C LEU A 30 12.20 20.43 -18.54
N LEU A 31 13.24 21.05 -17.97
CA LEU A 31 13.23 21.52 -16.58
C LEU A 31 12.18 22.60 -16.34
N VAL A 32 12.05 23.56 -17.26
CA VAL A 32 11.02 24.60 -17.21
C VAL A 32 9.63 23.98 -17.32
N LEU A 33 9.41 23.07 -18.26
CA LEU A 33 8.13 22.39 -18.42
C LEU A 33 7.77 21.57 -17.18
N ALA A 34 8.72 20.80 -16.63
CA ALA A 34 8.52 20.04 -15.40
C ALA A 34 8.21 20.97 -14.22
N ALA A 35 8.91 22.09 -14.08
CA ALA A 35 8.64 23.08 -13.05
C ALA A 35 7.27 23.73 -13.21
N VAL A 36 6.86 24.06 -14.43
CA VAL A 36 5.53 24.60 -14.73
C VAL A 36 4.43 23.59 -14.39
N LEU A 37 4.59 22.33 -14.78
CA LEU A 37 3.65 21.26 -14.44
C LEU A 37 3.56 21.04 -12.92
N ALA A 38 4.70 21.03 -12.22
CA ALA A 38 4.76 20.92 -10.77
C ALA A 38 4.11 22.14 -10.08
N MET A 39 4.36 23.35 -10.55
CA MET A 39 3.72 24.57 -10.03
C MET A 39 2.21 24.59 -10.28
N ALA A 40 1.77 24.17 -11.47
CA ALA A 40 0.36 24.07 -11.83
C ALA A 40 -0.36 23.00 -10.98
N GLY A 41 0.29 21.86 -10.73
CA GLY A 41 -0.16 20.83 -9.80
C GLY A 41 -0.36 21.37 -8.39
N ARG A 42 0.66 22.03 -7.83
CA ARG A 42 0.60 22.60 -6.46
C ARG A 42 -0.44 23.69 -6.27
N ARG A 43 -0.76 24.47 -7.32
CA ARG A 43 -1.73 25.57 -7.21
C ARG A 43 -3.19 25.10 -7.30
N SER A 44 -3.40 23.86 -7.73
CA SER A 44 -4.72 23.28 -7.87
C SER A 44 -4.67 21.83 -7.40
N GLY A 45 -5.08 21.54 -6.16
CA GLY A 45 -5.20 20.16 -5.66
C GLY A 45 -6.12 19.24 -6.50
N ARG A 46 -6.74 19.77 -7.57
CA ARG A 46 -7.41 19.02 -8.63
C ARG A 46 -6.45 18.46 -9.68
N VAL A 47 -5.38 19.17 -10.05
CA VAL A 47 -4.37 18.70 -11.02
C VAL A 47 -3.45 17.68 -10.37
N GLU A 48 -3.07 17.88 -9.11
CA GLU A 48 -2.37 16.85 -8.32
C GLU A 48 -3.16 15.53 -8.28
N ARG A 49 -4.46 15.61 -7.96
CA ARG A 49 -5.36 14.43 -8.02
C ARG A 49 -5.54 13.83 -9.41
N LEU A 50 -5.44 14.64 -10.48
CA LEU A 50 -5.54 14.15 -11.86
C LEU A 50 -4.23 13.50 -12.34
N VAL A 51 -3.08 13.96 -11.84
CA VAL A 51 -1.74 13.57 -12.29
C VAL A 51 -1.17 12.42 -11.45
N GLU A 52 -1.38 12.42 -10.13
CA GLU A 52 -0.93 11.34 -9.26
C GLU A 52 -1.94 10.20 -9.17
N GLY A 53 -3.23 10.48 -9.39
CA GLY A 53 -4.32 9.55 -9.12
C GLY A 53 -4.41 9.26 -7.61
N SER A 54 -5.56 9.54 -7.01
CA SER A 54 -5.80 9.11 -5.62
C SER A 54 -6.59 7.81 -5.64
N PRO A 55 -6.18 6.76 -4.90
CA PRO A 55 -7.00 5.56 -4.80
C PRO A 55 -8.38 5.90 -4.23
N THR A 56 -9.42 5.37 -4.87
CA THR A 56 -10.82 5.72 -4.56
C THR A 56 -11.50 4.56 -3.86
N LEU A 57 -12.04 4.79 -2.67
CA LEU A 57 -12.76 3.76 -1.91
C LEU A 57 -14.11 3.45 -2.57
N LEU A 58 -14.29 2.24 -3.10
CA LEU A 58 -15.51 1.80 -3.78
C LEU A 58 -16.53 1.17 -2.82
N ALA A 59 -16.07 0.44 -1.81
CA ALA A 59 -16.94 -0.16 -0.80
C ALA A 59 -16.26 -0.22 0.57
N PHE A 60 -17.06 -0.11 1.63
CA PHE A 60 -16.59 -0.21 3.00
C PHE A 60 -17.60 -0.99 3.83
N ASP A 61 -17.10 -1.91 4.65
CA ASP A 61 -17.90 -2.74 5.56
C ASP A 61 -19.05 -3.48 4.83
N GLY A 62 -18.75 -3.97 3.63
CA GLY A 62 -19.69 -4.64 2.72
C GLY A 62 -20.75 -3.74 2.09
N ARG A 63 -20.65 -2.43 2.24
CA ARG A 63 -21.55 -1.45 1.62
C ARG A 63 -20.86 -0.74 0.46
N PRO A 64 -21.39 -0.82 -0.77
CA PRO A 64 -20.86 -0.07 -1.91
C PRO A 64 -21.17 1.43 -1.78
N ILE A 65 -20.16 2.26 -2.02
CA ILE A 65 -20.25 3.72 -2.01
C ILE A 65 -20.60 4.18 -3.43
N ARG A 66 -21.90 4.19 -3.73
CA ARG A 66 -22.42 4.47 -5.09
C ARG A 66 -21.93 5.80 -5.68
N GLN A 67 -21.68 6.80 -4.84
CA GLN A 67 -21.14 8.10 -5.29
C GLN A 67 -19.75 7.94 -5.92
N HIS A 68 -18.86 7.19 -5.27
CA HIS A 68 -17.50 6.96 -5.75
C HIS A 68 -17.50 6.03 -6.97
N MET A 69 -18.31 4.97 -6.94
CA MET A 69 -18.48 4.09 -8.09
C MET A 69 -18.96 4.85 -9.35
N ARG A 70 -19.91 5.79 -9.20
CA ARG A 70 -20.36 6.64 -10.31
C ARG A 70 -19.28 7.61 -10.79
N ALA A 71 -18.51 8.19 -9.87
CA ALA A 71 -17.43 9.11 -10.20
C ALA A 71 -16.31 8.42 -11.00
N GLU A 72 -16.00 7.16 -10.66
CA GLU A 72 -14.98 6.34 -11.32
C GLU A 72 -15.53 5.47 -12.46
N GLY A 73 -16.84 5.52 -12.74
CA GLY A 73 -17.49 4.71 -13.78
C GLY A 73 -17.50 3.20 -13.50
N VAL A 74 -17.33 2.79 -12.25
CA VAL A 74 -17.33 1.37 -11.83
C VAL A 74 -18.75 0.88 -11.62
N THR A 75 -19.13 -0.22 -12.27
CA THR A 75 -20.44 -0.85 -12.08
C THR A 75 -20.45 -1.79 -10.87
N THR A 76 -21.65 -2.11 -10.37
CA THR A 76 -21.81 -3.12 -9.31
C THR A 76 -21.28 -4.49 -9.76
N ASP A 77 -21.52 -4.87 -11.01
CA ASP A 77 -21.03 -6.13 -11.56
C ASP A 77 -19.50 -6.21 -11.61
N GLN A 78 -18.82 -5.11 -11.93
CA GLN A 78 -17.35 -5.04 -11.92
C GLN A 78 -16.80 -5.18 -10.51
N LEU A 79 -17.41 -4.50 -9.53
CA LEU A 79 -17.03 -4.63 -8.13
C LEU A 79 -17.25 -6.06 -7.63
N GLU A 80 -18.39 -6.67 -7.92
CA GLU A 80 -18.68 -8.05 -7.53
C GLU A 80 -17.79 -9.07 -8.23
N ALA A 81 -17.41 -8.82 -9.49
CA ALA A 81 -16.44 -9.65 -10.21
C ALA A 81 -15.07 -9.62 -9.51
N ALA A 82 -14.58 -8.45 -9.14
CA ALA A 82 -13.32 -8.31 -8.39
C ALA A 82 -13.38 -9.02 -7.03
N VAL A 83 -14.52 -8.98 -6.35
CA VAL A 83 -14.77 -9.71 -5.10
C VAL A 83 -14.66 -11.22 -5.28
N ARG A 84 -15.25 -11.76 -6.36
CA ARG A 84 -15.15 -13.19 -6.69
C ARG A 84 -13.73 -13.60 -7.09
N GLU A 85 -13.01 -12.75 -7.84
CA GLU A 85 -11.60 -12.99 -8.20
C GLU A 85 -10.69 -13.08 -6.96
N HIS A 86 -11.00 -12.32 -5.91
CA HIS A 86 -10.32 -12.41 -4.61
C HIS A 86 -10.77 -13.60 -3.75
N GLY A 87 -11.61 -14.49 -4.28
CA GLY A 87 -12.08 -15.70 -3.60
C GLY A 87 -13.16 -15.47 -2.54
N LEU A 88 -13.77 -14.28 -2.52
CA LEU A 88 -14.85 -13.93 -1.60
C LEU A 88 -16.21 -14.23 -2.24
N SER A 89 -17.17 -14.67 -1.43
CA SER A 89 -18.50 -15.08 -1.89
C SER A 89 -19.43 -13.91 -2.17
N GLY A 90 -19.13 -12.75 -1.59
CA GLY A 90 -19.99 -11.58 -1.62
C GLY A 90 -19.37 -10.38 -0.92
N LEU A 91 -20.04 -9.23 -1.07
CA LEU A 91 -19.59 -7.96 -0.49
C LEU A 91 -19.61 -7.98 1.05
N ASP A 92 -20.43 -8.82 1.69
CA ASP A 92 -20.50 -8.96 3.15
C ASP A 92 -19.15 -9.32 3.80
N GLN A 93 -18.30 -10.05 3.06
CA GLN A 93 -16.97 -10.47 3.48
C GLN A 93 -15.89 -9.40 3.22
N VAL A 94 -16.24 -8.33 2.50
CA VAL A 94 -15.34 -7.23 2.16
C VAL A 94 -15.36 -6.19 3.28
N LEU A 95 -14.20 -5.91 3.86
CA LEU A 95 -14.01 -4.78 4.77
C LEU A 95 -13.80 -3.47 4.01
N ALA A 96 -12.98 -3.50 2.96
CA ALA A 96 -12.74 -2.35 2.10
C ALA A 96 -12.44 -2.84 0.67
N ALA A 97 -12.99 -2.15 -0.31
CA ALA A 97 -12.60 -2.29 -1.72
C ALA A 97 -12.19 -0.91 -2.25
N THR A 98 -11.00 -0.83 -2.83
CA THR A 98 -10.39 0.42 -3.30
C THR A 98 -9.99 0.29 -4.75
N LEU A 99 -10.36 1.26 -5.58
CA LEU A 99 -9.85 1.40 -6.94
C LEU A 99 -8.48 2.07 -6.88
N GLU A 100 -7.45 1.34 -7.27
CA GLU A 100 -6.09 1.86 -7.36
C GLU A 100 -5.89 2.68 -8.64
N VAL A 101 -4.82 3.47 -8.66
CA VAL A 101 -4.49 4.38 -9.79
C VAL A 101 -4.24 3.64 -11.10
N ASP A 102 -3.79 2.40 -11.02
CA ASP A 102 -3.56 1.52 -12.17
C ASP A 102 -4.87 0.88 -12.70
N GLY A 103 -6.02 1.16 -12.07
CA GLY A 103 -7.32 0.62 -12.43
C GLY A 103 -7.63 -0.73 -11.80
N THR A 104 -6.75 -1.26 -10.94
CA THR A 104 -7.02 -2.51 -10.22
C THR A 104 -7.91 -2.26 -9.00
N ILE A 105 -8.73 -3.26 -8.63
CA ILE A 105 -9.55 -3.20 -7.43
C ILE A 105 -8.88 -4.04 -6.34
N SER A 106 -8.35 -3.36 -5.32
CA SER A 106 -7.76 -3.97 -4.14
C SER A 106 -8.84 -4.26 -3.09
N ILE A 107 -8.83 -5.48 -2.53
CA ILE A 107 -9.86 -5.93 -1.58
C ILE A 107 -9.24 -6.38 -0.26
N VAL A 108 -9.79 -5.87 0.83
CA VAL A 108 -9.46 -6.27 2.19
C VAL A 108 -10.56 -7.18 2.73
N ASP A 109 -10.23 -8.46 2.98
CA ASP A 109 -11.11 -9.42 3.65
C ASP A 109 -11.28 -9.06 5.13
N ARG A 110 -12.55 -8.98 5.57
CA ARG A 110 -12.97 -8.77 6.97
C ARG A 110 -12.34 -9.80 7.92
N SER A 111 -12.31 -11.06 7.51
CA SER A 111 -11.78 -12.17 8.30
C SER A 111 -10.25 -12.13 8.38
N ALA A 112 -9.59 -11.82 7.27
CA ALA A 112 -8.14 -11.67 7.21
C ALA A 112 -7.63 -10.53 8.10
N ALA A 113 -8.32 -9.38 8.13
CA ALA A 113 -7.97 -8.27 9.01
C ALA A 113 -8.00 -8.68 10.49
N HIS A 114 -9.04 -9.42 10.90
CA HIS A 114 -9.19 -9.92 12.26
C HIS A 114 -8.11 -10.97 12.62
N ARG A 115 -7.75 -11.87 11.68
CA ARG A 115 -6.64 -12.83 11.86
C ARG A 115 -5.29 -12.14 12.00
N ARG A 116 -4.99 -11.11 11.20
CA ARG A 116 -3.74 -10.34 11.31
C ARG A 116 -3.62 -9.66 12.68
N HIS A 117 -4.69 -9.04 13.17
CA HIS A 117 -4.70 -8.41 14.49
C HIS A 117 -4.42 -9.42 15.61
N LYS A 118 -5.11 -10.58 15.60
CA LYS A 118 -4.84 -11.65 16.59
C LYS A 118 -3.42 -12.19 16.53
N ARG A 119 -2.85 -12.38 15.32
CA ARG A 119 -1.45 -12.84 15.17
C ARG A 119 -0.45 -11.79 15.65
N ALA A 120 -0.68 -10.51 15.38
CA ALA A 120 0.16 -9.42 15.88
C ALA A 120 0.14 -9.35 17.41
N LEU A 121 -1.03 -9.48 18.03
CA LEU A 121 -1.17 -9.53 19.48
C LEU A 121 -0.49 -10.78 20.08
N ALA A 122 -0.67 -11.96 19.46
CA ALA A 122 -0.02 -13.19 19.90
C ALA A 122 1.51 -13.11 19.79
N ALA A 123 2.03 -12.52 18.70
CA ALA A 123 3.47 -12.30 18.50
C ALA A 123 4.04 -11.26 19.49
N ALA A 124 3.29 -10.20 19.78
CA ALA A 124 3.67 -9.22 20.79
C ALA A 124 3.68 -9.83 22.21
N PHE A 125 2.74 -10.73 22.51
CA PHE A 125 2.66 -11.44 23.79
C PHE A 125 3.78 -12.47 23.97
N TRP A 126 4.17 -13.19 22.91
CA TRP A 126 5.28 -14.16 22.91
C TRP A 126 6.68 -13.51 22.75
N SER A 127 6.77 -12.18 22.61
CA SER A 127 8.05 -11.48 22.52
C SER A 127 8.88 -11.68 23.80
N PRO A 128 10.22 -11.90 23.71
CA PRO A 128 11.09 -12.10 24.87
C PRO A 128 11.04 -10.97 25.92
N ARG A 129 10.56 -9.78 25.54
CA ARG A 129 10.39 -8.59 26.40
C ARG A 129 9.00 -8.48 27.05
N SER A 130 8.11 -9.48 26.90
CA SER A 130 6.79 -9.43 27.53
C SER A 130 6.88 -9.57 29.05
N PRO A 131 6.02 -8.89 29.84
CA PRO A 131 6.05 -8.95 31.30
C PRO A 131 5.91 -10.36 31.87
N VAL A 132 5.38 -11.30 31.09
CA VAL A 132 5.06 -12.68 31.51
C VAL A 132 6.27 -13.61 31.39
N SER A 133 7.21 -13.37 30.46
CA SER A 133 8.44 -14.16 30.33
C SER A 133 9.36 -14.03 31.55
N HIS A 134 9.39 -12.83 32.15
CA HIS A 134 10.15 -12.56 33.37
C HIS A 134 9.61 -13.30 34.60
N VAL A 135 8.30 -13.51 34.67
CA VAL A 135 7.65 -14.16 35.82
C VAL A 135 7.83 -15.69 35.77
N GLU A 136 7.86 -16.27 34.57
CA GLU A 136 8.00 -17.73 34.39
C GLU A 136 9.45 -18.21 34.52
N GLY A 137 10.42 -17.40 34.07
CA GLY A 137 11.85 -17.66 34.27
C GLY A 137 12.24 -17.70 35.75
N GLY A 138 11.69 -16.77 36.55
CA GLY A 138 11.96 -16.71 38.00
C GLY A 138 11.38 -17.89 38.79
N ARG A 139 10.19 -18.39 38.42
CA ARG A 139 9.56 -19.55 39.07
C ARG A 139 10.30 -20.85 38.75
N ARG A 140 10.73 -21.05 37.50
CA ARG A 140 11.52 -22.23 37.09
C ARG A 140 12.91 -22.23 37.74
N ALA A 141 13.56 -21.08 37.88
CA ALA A 141 14.82 -20.96 38.60
C ALA A 141 14.68 -21.30 40.09
N LYS A 142 13.63 -20.79 40.76
CA LYS A 142 13.33 -21.14 42.16
C LYS A 142 13.01 -22.62 42.34
N ALA A 143 12.22 -23.22 41.46
CA ALA A 143 11.89 -24.65 41.52
C ALA A 143 13.12 -25.54 41.34
N ARG A 144 14.01 -25.23 40.38
CA ARG A 144 15.27 -25.97 40.20
C ARG A 144 16.22 -25.79 41.38
N ALA A 145 16.29 -24.60 41.97
CA ALA A 145 17.08 -24.36 43.17
C ALA A 145 16.54 -25.11 44.39
N ALA A 146 15.21 -25.23 44.54
CA ALA A 146 14.59 -26.01 45.61
C ALA A 146 14.86 -27.51 45.45
N LEU A 147 14.70 -28.04 44.23
CA LEU A 147 15.03 -29.45 43.90
C LEU A 147 16.51 -29.75 44.12
N ALA A 148 17.42 -28.87 43.69
CA ALA A 148 18.85 -29.04 43.89
C ALA A 148 19.25 -29.02 45.38
N ARG A 149 18.53 -28.26 46.23
CA ARG A 149 18.71 -28.29 47.69
C ARG A 149 18.16 -29.57 48.31
N ALA A 150 17.02 -30.07 47.83
CA ALA A 150 16.43 -31.32 48.30
C ALA A 150 17.34 -32.52 48.01
N TYR A 151 18.02 -32.52 46.85
CA TYR A 151 18.90 -33.62 46.45
C TYR A 151 20.25 -33.63 47.18
N ARG A 152 20.71 -32.50 47.71
CA ARG A 152 22.02 -32.36 48.39
C ARG A 152 21.99 -32.67 49.90
N ARG A 153 20.84 -33.11 50.43
CA ARG A 153 20.64 -33.51 51.84
C ARG A 153 20.45 -35.02 52.02
N ARG A 154 20.72 -35.81 50.97
CA ARG A 154 20.89 -37.26 51.02
C ARG A 154 22.35 -37.59 50.75
#